data_AF-A0A2X4UQZ4-F1
#
_entry.id   AF-A0A2X4UQZ4-F1
#
_cell.length_a   1.000
_cell.length_b   1.000
_cell.length_c   1.000
_cell.angle_alpha   90.00
_cell.angle_beta   90.00
_cell.angle_gamma   90.00
#
_symmetry.space_group_name_H-M   'P 1'
#
loop_
_entity.id
_entity.type
_entity.pdbx_description
1 polymer ?
#
loop_
_entity_poly.entity_id
_entity_poly.type
_entity_poly.pdbx_seq_one_letter_code
_entity_poly.pdbx_strand_id
1 'polypeptide(L)'
;MLAIEDPVNFIRDKYSVHRVDPQTGGDAVLAHITKRFSWIGAKYDVDIAGYPQVEIKGEVFQLNYALTCQGRTIAREDAEFSGMGRALMGKTTYRVAFEPGLDENVHAAVIGIAIALDMRREKMRDS
;
A
#
# COMPACT_ATOMS: atom_id res chain seq x y z
N MET A 1 14.38 9.35 3.32
CA MET A 1 13.48 8.76 4.33
C MET A 1 12.09 8.64 3.72
N LEU A 2 11.37 7.54 3.97
CA LEU A 2 9.96 7.41 3.57
C LEU A 2 9.08 7.83 4.75
N ALA A 3 8.13 8.72 4.50
CA ALA A 3 7.13 9.15 5.46
C ALA A 3 5.74 8.83 4.91
N ILE A 4 4.84 8.32 5.77
CA ILE A 4 3.45 8.09 5.42
C ILE A 4 2.62 9.04 6.28
N GLU A 5 1.79 9.86 5.65
CA GLU A 5 0.91 10.79 6.34
C GLU A 5 -0.53 10.25 6.30
N ASP A 6 -1.12 10.02 7.48
CA ASP A 6 -2.56 9.73 7.68
C ASP A 6 -3.26 11.05 8.04
N PRO A 7 -4.00 11.71 7.12
CA PRO A 7 -4.76 12.89 7.48
C PRO A 7 -5.89 12.49 8.44
N VAL A 8 -5.95 13.18 9.57
CA VAL A 8 -6.88 12.96 10.71
C VAL A 8 -8.37 13.22 10.35
N ASN A 9 -8.73 13.31 9.08
CA ASN A 9 -10.08 13.66 8.65
C ASN A 9 -10.96 12.41 8.45
N PHE A 10 -11.75 12.16 9.49
CA PHE A 10 -12.83 11.18 9.71
C PHE A 10 -13.82 10.87 8.56
N ILE A 11 -13.71 11.47 7.38
CA ILE A 11 -14.69 11.36 6.27
C ILE A 11 -14.06 10.94 4.94
N ARG A 12 -12.77 11.19 4.70
CA ARG A 12 -12.09 10.83 3.43
C ARG A 12 -10.76 10.14 3.72
N ASP A 13 -10.78 8.82 3.56
CA ASP A 13 -9.60 7.98 3.75
C ASP A 13 -8.61 8.15 2.58
N LYS A 14 -7.77 9.18 2.65
CA LYS A 14 -6.68 9.42 1.70
C LYS A 14 -5.35 9.31 2.42
N TYR A 15 -4.51 8.34 2.10
CA TYR A 15 -3.13 8.27 2.60
C TYR A 15 -2.18 8.84 1.56
N SER A 16 -1.12 9.51 2.02
CA SER A 16 -0.06 10.03 1.16
C SER A 16 1.28 9.41 1.53
N VAL A 17 2.06 9.02 0.53
CA VAL A 17 3.43 8.49 0.68
C VAL A 17 4.40 9.55 0.20
N HIS A 18 5.34 9.93 1.06
CA HIS A 18 6.30 11.00 0.87
C HIS A 18 7.72 10.45 0.93
N ARG A 19 8.59 10.94 0.05
CA ARG A 19 10.04 10.77 0.13
C ARG A 19 10.62 12.08 0.62
N VAL A 20 11.08 12.07 1.86
CA VAL A 20 11.78 13.19 2.48
C VAL A 20 13.27 12.99 2.25
N ASP A 21 13.91 13.93 1.57
CA ASP A 21 15.36 13.97 1.46
C ASP A 21 15.95 14.53 2.76
N PRO A 22 16.69 13.72 3.53
CA PRO A 22 17.22 14.15 4.82
C PRO A 22 18.36 15.18 4.71
N GLN A 23 18.95 15.38 3.52
CA GLN A 23 20.03 16.34 3.31
C GLN A 23 19.51 17.70 2.85
N THR A 24 18.46 17.72 2.04
CA THR A 24 17.90 18.96 1.47
C THR A 24 16.62 19.42 2.14
N GLY A 25 15.97 18.57 2.94
CA GLY A 25 14.64 18.83 3.50
C GLY A 25 13.52 18.83 2.45
N GLY A 26 13.82 18.42 1.21
CA GLY A 26 12.85 18.32 0.14
C GLY A 26 11.82 17.23 0.41
N ASP A 27 10.54 17.56 0.21
CA ASP A 27 9.42 16.61 0.28
C ASP A 27 8.91 16.32 -1.13
N ALA A 28 8.98 15.07 -1.54
CA ALA A 28 8.42 14.59 -2.81
C ALA A 28 7.30 13.57 -2.54
N VAL A 29 6.08 13.91 -2.93
CA VAL A 29 4.94 12.99 -2.87
C VAL A 29 5.12 11.91 -3.92
N LEU A 30 5.22 10.66 -3.48
CA LEU A 30 5.39 9.49 -4.33
C LEU A 30 4.07 8.84 -4.70
N ALA A 31 3.11 8.78 -3.77
CA ALA A 31 1.82 8.16 -4.03
C ALA A 31 0.69 8.69 -3.16
N HIS A 32 -0.53 8.60 -3.69
CA HIS A 32 -1.77 8.80 -2.96
C HIS A 32 -2.63 7.54 -3.01
N ILE A 33 -3.15 7.13 -1.87
CA ILE A 33 -4.05 5.99 -1.74
C ILE A 33 -5.41 6.52 -1.30
N THR A 34 -6.41 6.41 -2.16
CA THR A 34 -7.77 6.86 -1.86
C THR A 34 -8.69 5.67 -1.76
N LYS A 35 -9.43 5.53 -0.66
CA LYS A 35 -10.48 4.51 -0.60
C LYS A 35 -11.62 4.87 -1.55
N ARG A 36 -11.98 3.93 -2.41
CA ARG A 36 -13.18 4.02 -3.23
C ARG A 36 -14.32 3.30 -2.51
N PHE A 37 -15.49 3.94 -2.43
CA PHE A 37 -16.68 3.31 -1.90
C PHE A 37 -17.02 2.07 -2.75
N SER A 38 -17.20 0.92 -2.11
CA SER A 38 -17.60 -0.31 -2.76
C SER A 38 -18.62 -1.05 -1.90
N TRP A 39 -19.64 -1.62 -2.55
CA TRP A 39 -20.66 -2.43 -1.88
C TRP A 39 -20.13 -3.81 -1.43
N ILE A 40 -19.03 -4.28 -2.02
CA ILE A 40 -18.42 -5.58 -1.71
C ILE A 40 -16.91 -5.39 -1.59
N GLY A 41 -16.38 -5.55 -0.37
CA GLY A 41 -14.95 -5.41 -0.08
C GLY A 41 -14.44 -3.96 -0.04
N ALA A 42 -13.17 -3.80 0.34
CA ALA A 42 -12.50 -2.49 0.29
C ALA A 42 -11.79 -2.32 -1.06
N LYS A 43 -12.20 -1.31 -1.85
CA LYS A 43 -11.50 -0.92 -3.07
C LYS A 43 -10.67 0.33 -2.81
N TYR A 44 -9.46 0.36 -3.35
CA TYR A 44 -8.54 1.48 -3.22
C TYR A 44 -8.05 1.89 -4.60
N ASP A 45 -8.04 3.20 -4.84
CA ASP A 45 -7.35 3.82 -5.95
C ASP A 45 -5.96 4.25 -5.49
N VAL A 46 -4.96 3.93 -6.30
CA VAL A 46 -3.58 4.32 -6.05
C VAL A 46 -3.12 5.19 -7.21
N ASP A 47 -2.67 6.39 -6.88
CA ASP A 47 -2.03 7.30 -7.81
C ASP A 47 -0.55 7.38 -7.43
N ILE A 48 0.34 6.95 -8.33
CA ILE A 48 1.80 7.03 -8.13
C ILE A 48 2.31 8.15 -9.04
N ALA A 49 3.10 9.08 -8.50
CA ALA A 49 3.61 10.21 -9.24
C ALA A 49 4.40 9.75 -10.48
N GLY A 50 4.02 10.27 -11.65
CA GLY A 50 4.65 9.89 -12.93
C GLY A 50 4.27 8.51 -13.47
N TYR A 51 3.30 7.82 -12.85
CA TYR A 51 2.81 6.51 -13.27
C TYR A 51 1.33 6.57 -13.68
N PRO A 52 0.86 5.73 -14.62
CA PRO A 52 -0.57 5.62 -14.88
C PRO A 52 -1.31 5.09 -13.65
N GLN A 53 -2.62 5.32 -13.60
CA GLN A 53 -3.46 4.92 -12.46
C GLN A 53 -3.24 3.45 -12.09
N VAL A 54 -2.98 3.22 -10.80
CA VAL A 54 -2.74 1.91 -10.22
C VAL A 54 -3.99 1.44 -9.49
N GLU A 55 -4.38 0.21 -9.75
CA GLU A 55 -5.50 -0.48 -9.12
C GLU A 55 -4.98 -1.57 -8.20
N ILE A 56 -5.61 -1.71 -7.02
CA ILE A 56 -5.37 -2.84 -6.14
C ILE A 56 -6.37 -3.95 -6.45
N LYS A 57 -5.87 -5.16 -6.73
CA LYS A 57 -6.68 -6.36 -7.01
C LYS A 57 -6.36 -7.47 -6.02
N GLY A 58 -7.38 -8.02 -5.37
CA GLY A 58 -7.25 -9.12 -4.41
C GLY A 58 -7.78 -8.76 -3.03
N GLU A 59 -7.27 -9.46 -2.02
CA GLU A 59 -7.72 -9.39 -0.63
C GLU A 59 -6.73 -8.58 0.22
N VAL A 60 -6.92 -7.26 0.21
CA VAL A 60 -6.10 -6.29 0.96
C VAL A 60 -6.00 -6.64 2.45
N PHE A 61 -7.11 -7.04 3.07
CA PHE A 61 -7.14 -7.41 4.49
C PHE A 61 -6.38 -8.69 4.82
N GLN A 62 -6.17 -9.56 3.83
CA GLN A 62 -5.35 -10.77 3.98
C GLN A 62 -3.91 -10.55 3.55
N LEU A 63 -3.55 -9.32 3.10
CA LEU A 63 -2.24 -9.00 2.52
C LEU A 63 -1.91 -9.92 1.34
N ASN A 64 -2.95 -10.24 0.57
CA ASN A 64 -2.85 -11.06 -0.63
C ASN A 64 -3.46 -10.27 -1.77
N TYR A 65 -2.67 -9.39 -2.36
CA TYR A 65 -3.13 -8.49 -3.41
C TYR A 65 -2.02 -8.16 -4.40
N ALA A 66 -2.43 -7.72 -5.58
CA ALA A 66 -1.55 -7.22 -6.62
C ALA A 66 -1.87 -5.74 -6.89
N LEU A 67 -0.82 -4.96 -7.06
CA LEU A 67 -0.90 -3.64 -7.66
C LEU A 67 -0.81 -3.81 -9.17
N THR A 68 -1.81 -3.30 -9.87
CA THR A 68 -1.92 -3.44 -11.33
C THR A 68 -2.04 -2.08 -11.98
N CYS A 69 -1.30 -1.86 -13.06
CA CYS A 69 -1.31 -0.65 -13.87
C CYS A 69 -1.66 -1.03 -15.31
N GLN A 70 -2.72 -0.43 -15.86
CA GLN A 70 -3.20 -0.73 -17.23
C GLN A 70 -3.38 -2.25 -17.50
N GLY A 71 -3.84 -3.00 -16.49
CA GLY A 71 -4.04 -4.44 -16.59
C GLY A 71 -2.78 -5.31 -16.43
N ARG A 72 -1.59 -4.71 -16.24
CA ARG A 72 -0.36 -5.43 -15.90
C ARG A 72 -0.08 -5.35 -14.42
N THR A 73 0.30 -6.46 -13.80
CA THR A 73 0.82 -6.44 -12.42
C THR A 73 2.14 -5.70 -12.40
N ILE A 74 2.34 -4.83 -11.41
CA ILE A 74 3.61 -4.13 -11.16
C ILE A 74 4.23 -4.57 -9.84
N ALA A 75 3.40 -4.95 -8.87
CA ALA A 75 3.86 -5.54 -7.64
C ALA A 75 2.83 -6.52 -7.11
N ARG A 76 3.30 -7.55 -6.41
CA ARG A 76 2.47 -8.54 -5.76
C ARG A 76 2.89 -8.68 -4.31
N GLU A 77 1.89 -8.68 -3.44
CA GLU A 77 2.04 -8.94 -2.03
C GLU A 77 1.35 -10.26 -1.69
N ASP A 78 2.13 -11.18 -1.14
CA ASP A 78 1.64 -12.45 -0.63
C ASP A 78 2.12 -12.61 0.81
N ALA A 79 1.18 -12.69 1.76
CA ALA A 79 1.45 -13.17 3.10
C ALA A 79 1.45 -14.70 3.13
N GLU A 80 2.61 -15.32 3.32
CA GLU A 80 2.75 -16.80 3.37
C GLU A 80 1.97 -17.45 4.51
N PHE A 81 1.64 -16.69 5.57
CA PHE A 81 0.96 -17.21 6.77
C PHE A 81 -0.24 -16.34 7.18
N SER A 82 -1.14 -16.01 6.25
CA SER A 82 -2.42 -15.43 6.64
C SER A 82 -3.32 -16.47 7.34
N GLY A 83 -3.95 -16.13 8.47
CA GLY A 83 -4.91 -17.00 9.18
C GLY A 83 -4.34 -17.80 10.37
N MET A 84 -4.67 -19.10 10.47
CA MET A 84 -4.33 -19.96 11.62
C MET A 84 -2.81 -20.13 11.83
N GLY A 85 -2.00 -20.08 10.77
CA GLY A 85 -0.54 -20.10 10.86
C GLY A 85 0.06 -18.90 11.62
N ARG A 86 -0.56 -17.72 11.51
CA ARG A 86 -0.18 -16.50 12.25
C ARG A 86 -0.35 -16.67 13.76
N ALA A 87 -1.42 -17.33 14.19
CA ALA A 87 -1.71 -17.58 15.60
C ALA A 87 -0.72 -18.57 16.24
N LEU A 88 -0.11 -19.45 15.45
CA LEU A 88 0.83 -20.47 15.91
C LEU A 88 2.29 -20.02 15.82
N MET A 89 2.70 -19.30 14.76
CA MET A 89 4.10 -18.93 14.52
C MET A 89 4.48 -17.55 15.09
N GLY A 90 3.51 -16.72 15.45
CA GLY A 90 3.73 -15.38 16.01
C GLY A 90 4.44 -14.38 15.08
N LYS A 91 4.79 -14.77 13.85
CA LYS A 91 5.49 -13.95 12.86
C LYS A 91 4.79 -14.07 11.51
N THR A 92 4.44 -12.93 10.93
CA THR A 92 3.97 -12.86 9.54
C THR A 92 5.18 -12.54 8.67
N THR A 93 5.57 -13.45 7.78
CA THR A 93 6.54 -13.13 6.71
C THR A 93 5.78 -12.52 5.56
N TYR A 94 6.18 -11.32 5.17
CA TYR A 94 5.63 -10.59 4.04
C TYR A 94 6.59 -10.70 2.87
N ARG A 95 6.07 -11.04 1.70
CA ARG A 95 6.84 -11.00 0.46
C ARG A 95 6.23 -9.98 -0.47
N VAL A 96 7.02 -8.94 -0.77
CA VAL A 96 6.72 -7.98 -1.83
C VAL A 96 7.56 -8.38 -3.04
N ALA A 97 6.91 -8.81 -4.11
CA ALA A 97 7.54 -9.09 -5.39
C ALA A 97 7.28 -7.92 -6.34
N PHE A 98 8.36 -7.33 -6.85
CA PHE A 98 8.30 -6.26 -7.84
C PHE A 98 8.51 -6.82 -9.23
N GLU A 99 7.80 -6.30 -10.22
CA GLU A 99 8.17 -6.54 -11.59
C GLU A 99 9.54 -5.94 -11.90
N PRO A 100 10.37 -6.60 -12.73
CA PRO A 100 11.68 -6.08 -13.09
C PRO A 100 11.56 -4.82 -13.94
N GLY A 101 12.47 -3.86 -13.72
CA GLY A 101 12.55 -2.62 -14.50
C GLY A 101 11.69 -1.46 -13.99
N LEU A 102 11.13 -1.59 -12.78
CA LEU A 102 10.44 -0.48 -12.11
C LEU A 102 11.43 0.54 -11.55
N ASP A 103 11.04 1.82 -11.63
CA ASP A 103 11.80 2.93 -11.07
C ASP A 103 11.84 2.89 -9.54
N GLU A 104 12.90 3.45 -8.95
CA GLU A 104 13.11 3.42 -7.50
C GLU A 104 12.00 4.16 -6.73
N ASN A 105 11.42 5.21 -7.30
CA ASN A 105 10.29 5.92 -6.69
C ASN A 105 9.02 5.06 -6.72
N VAL A 106 8.85 4.21 -7.74
CA VAL A 106 7.75 3.25 -7.81
C VAL A 106 7.92 2.16 -6.76
N HIS A 107 9.15 1.64 -6.56
CA HIS A 107 9.42 0.72 -5.46
C HIS A 107 9.09 1.34 -4.09
N ALA A 108 9.54 2.57 -3.87
CA ALA A 108 9.30 3.30 -2.63
C ALA A 108 7.79 3.60 -2.41
N ALA A 109 7.07 3.94 -3.48
CA ALA A 109 5.62 4.11 -3.46
C ALA A 109 4.91 2.81 -3.06
N VAL A 110 5.24 1.68 -3.71
CA VAL A 110 4.67 0.36 -3.40
C VAL A 110 4.90 -0.04 -1.95
N ILE A 111 6.12 0.14 -1.42
CA ILE A 111 6.43 -0.13 -0.01
C ILE A 111 5.59 0.77 0.91
N GLY A 112 5.49 2.07 0.60
CA GLY A 112 4.66 3.00 1.38
C GLY A 112 3.17 2.64 1.34
N ILE A 113 2.67 2.15 0.22
CA ILE A 113 1.29 1.65 0.06
C ILE A 113 1.06 0.42 0.95
N ALA A 114 1.99 -0.53 0.95
CA ALA A 114 1.92 -1.72 1.81
C ALA A 114 1.79 -1.34 3.30
N ILE A 115 2.65 -0.42 3.75
CA ILE A 115 2.65 0.08 5.13
C ILE A 115 1.35 0.82 5.45
N ALA A 116 0.89 1.71 4.57
CA ALA A 116 -0.35 2.45 4.76
C ALA A 116 -1.58 1.52 4.89
N LEU A 117 -1.64 0.46 4.08
CA LEU A 117 -2.71 -0.53 4.15
C LEU A 117 -2.63 -1.40 5.41
N ASP A 118 -1.42 -1.73 5.87
CA ASP A 118 -1.24 -2.48 7.13
C ASP A 118 -1.66 -1.65 8.36
N MET A 119 -1.25 -0.38 8.44
CA MET A 119 -1.70 0.55 9.49
C MET A 119 -3.23 0.67 9.51
N ARG A 120 -3.83 0.78 8.32
CA ARG A 120 -5.28 0.87 8.18
C ARG A 120 -5.99 -0.41 8.63
N ARG A 121 -5.41 -1.57 8.35
CA ARG A 121 -5.94 -2.87 8.79
C ARG A 121 -5.94 -2.97 10.31
N GLU A 122 -4.87 -2.53 10.97
CA GLU A 122 -4.76 -2.51 12.42
C GLU A 122 -5.84 -1.61 13.04
N LYS A 123 -6.01 -0.39 12.51
CA LYS A 123 -7.06 0.56 12.93
C LYS A 123 -8.48 -0.01 12.84
N MET A 124 -8.75 -0.87 11.86
CA MET A 124 -10.06 -1.55 11.70
C MET A 124 -10.25 -2.78 12.59
N ARG A 125 -9.19 -3.38 13.15
CA ARG A 125 -9.33 -4.50 14.10
C ARG A 125 -9.62 -4.03 15.52
N ASP A 126 -9.19 -2.81 15.85
CA ASP A 126 -9.33 -2.21 17.18
C ASP A 126 -10.59 -1.31 17.32
N SER A 127 -11.36 -1.13 16.24
CA SER A 127 -12.69 -0.47 16.26
C SER A 127 -13.82 -1.49 16.25
#